data_AF-A0A7V7WG55-F1
#
_entry.id   AF-A0A7V7WG55-F1
#
_cell.length_a   1.000
_cell.length_b   1.000
_cell.length_c   1.000
_cell.angle_alpha   90.00
_cell.angle_beta   90.00
_cell.angle_gamma   90.00
#
_symmetry.space_group_name_H-M   'P 1'
#
loop_
_entity.id
_entity.type
_entity.pdbx_description
1 polymer ?
#
loop_
_entity_poly.entity_id
_entity_poly.type
_entity_poly.pdbx_seq_one_letter_code
_entity_poly.pdbx_strand_id
1 'polypeptide(L)'
;MGDHRHIRSLRNLLGGFKKSDFSSLNRFLHSAFFGWIVFVVLVFAISLVLSFHVDYLPPNMKVGRVAPKDIKSDQNYEIVDERATEINRQEAMKSVPPVFDFDENVLAEIDQNIHEAFQQSRDAIQRLGDADEIQDILLATLGLQPTDDQVKALMQDEFSVDT
;
A
#
# COMPACT_ATOMS: atom_id res chain seq x y z
N MET A 1 83.05 23.19 -30.97
CA MET A 1 82.29 23.44 -29.73
C MET A 1 81.08 22.51 -29.76
N GLY A 2 81.05 21.39 -29.05
CA GLY A 2 80.83 21.27 -27.59
C GLY A 2 79.32 21.43 -27.33
N ASP A 3 78.54 20.43 -26.91
CA ASP A 3 78.82 19.42 -25.88
C ASP A 3 77.85 18.21 -25.99
N HIS A 4 78.34 17.06 -25.55
CA HIS A 4 77.73 15.74 -25.58
C HIS A 4 77.56 15.21 -24.14
N ARG A 5 76.37 14.68 -23.85
CA ARG A 5 76.00 13.73 -22.76
C ARG A 5 75.61 14.34 -21.41
N HIS A 6 74.49 13.88 -20.86
CA HIS A 6 74.47 13.13 -19.58
C HIS A 6 73.03 12.67 -19.21
N ILE A 7 72.57 11.53 -19.76
CA ILE A 7 71.44 10.77 -19.18
C ILE A 7 72.03 9.65 -18.34
N ARG A 8 72.57 10.01 -17.16
CA ARG A 8 72.95 9.07 -16.10
C ARG A 8 72.74 9.78 -14.76
N SER A 9 71.63 9.52 -14.08
CA SER A 9 71.54 9.48 -12.61
C SER A 9 70.09 9.39 -12.10
N LEU A 10 69.33 8.36 -12.49
CA LEU A 10 68.09 7.99 -11.75
C LEU A 10 68.26 6.73 -10.91
N ARG A 11 69.40 6.04 -11.01
CA ARG A 11 69.72 4.86 -10.19
C ARG A 11 70.36 5.18 -8.83
N ASN A 12 70.73 6.45 -8.60
CA ASN A 12 71.37 6.89 -7.36
C ASN A 12 70.43 7.60 -6.37
N LEU A 13 69.16 7.81 -6.71
CA LEU A 13 68.14 8.34 -5.79
C LEU A 13 67.45 7.25 -4.96
N LEU A 14 67.67 5.98 -5.30
CA LEU A 14 67.23 4.81 -4.53
C LEU A 14 68.44 4.07 -3.93
N GLY A 15 69.42 4.85 -3.46
CA GLY A 15 70.63 4.37 -2.79
C GLY A 15 70.37 4.06 -1.32
N GLY A 16 70.12 2.77 -1.02
CA GLY A 16 70.51 2.11 0.23
C GLY A 16 69.94 2.64 1.54
N PHE A 17 68.67 2.33 1.85
CA PHE A 17 68.17 2.38 3.23
C PHE A 17 68.95 1.37 4.09
N LYS A 18 69.92 1.86 4.87
CA LYS A 18 70.73 1.04 5.79
C LYS A 18 69.92 0.77 7.05
N LYS A 19 69.95 -0.47 7.56
CA LYS A 19 69.24 -0.87 8.80
C LYS A 19 69.59 -0.02 10.04
N SER A 20 70.71 0.71 10.02
CA SER A 20 71.12 1.62 11.10
C SER A 20 70.25 2.89 11.20
N ASP A 21 69.61 3.34 10.12
CA ASP A 21 68.72 4.52 10.15
C ASP A 21 67.43 4.27 10.95
N PHE A 22 67.04 3.00 11.13
CA PHE A 22 65.85 2.64 11.92
C PHE A 22 66.13 2.57 13.43
N SER A 23 67.39 2.65 13.87
CA SER A 23 67.74 2.62 15.30
C SER A 23 67.55 3.98 16.01
N SER A 24 67.64 5.09 15.26
CA SER A 24 67.31 6.44 15.75
C SER A 24 65.79 6.66 15.85
N LEU A 25 65.01 5.94 15.04
CA LEU A 25 63.54 5.93 15.12
C LEU A 25 63.03 5.29 16.42
N ASN A 26 63.69 4.25 16.94
CA ASN A 26 63.23 3.57 18.17
C ASN A 26 63.29 4.46 19.42
N ARG A 27 64.18 5.46 19.46
CA ARG A 27 64.22 6.47 20.53
C ARG A 27 63.15 7.55 20.36
N PHE A 28 62.82 7.88 19.12
CA PHE A 28 61.68 8.75 18.81
C PHE A 28 60.33 8.08 19.11
N LEU A 29 60.22 6.77 18.90
CA LEU A 29 59.03 5.94 19.18
C LEU A 29 58.53 6.04 20.63
N HIS A 30 59.43 6.31 21.58
CA HIS A 30 59.11 6.36 23.01
C HIS A 30 58.63 7.73 23.50
N SER A 31 58.60 8.75 22.62
CA SER A 31 58.14 10.10 22.95
C SER A 31 56.66 10.28 22.58
N ALA A 32 55.90 10.96 23.43
CA ALA A 32 54.48 11.30 23.20
C ALA A 32 54.25 12.00 21.84
N PHE A 33 55.27 12.69 21.33
CA PHE A 33 55.25 13.34 20.02
C PHE A 33 55.19 12.37 18.84
N PHE A 34 55.83 11.19 18.93
CA PHE A 34 55.78 10.21 17.84
C PHE A 34 54.40 9.56 17.72
N GLY A 35 53.76 9.29 18.86
CA GLY A 35 52.36 8.84 18.88
C GLY A 35 51.42 9.82 18.19
N TRP A 36 51.62 11.13 18.42
CA TRP A 36 50.81 12.17 17.76
C TRP A 36 51.05 12.26 16.26
N ILE A 37 52.31 12.14 15.81
CA ILE A 37 52.64 12.12 14.37
C ILE A 37 52.01 10.91 13.68
N VAL A 38 52.12 9.71 14.27
CA VAL A 38 51.51 8.50 13.72
C VAL A 38 49.99 8.63 13.64
N PHE A 39 49.36 9.23 14.65
CA PHE A 39 47.92 9.49 14.66
C PHE A 39 47.51 10.44 13.52
N VAL A 40 48.22 11.55 13.33
CA VAL A 40 47.93 12.50 12.23
C VAL A 40 48.11 11.83 10.86
N VAL A 41 49.18 11.06 10.68
CA VAL A 41 49.41 10.32 9.42
C VAL A 41 48.32 9.28 9.18
N LEU A 42 47.87 8.57 10.22
CA LEU A 42 46.79 7.59 10.13
C LEU A 42 45.47 8.26 9.72
N VAL A 43 45.10 9.36 10.37
CA VAL A 43 43.90 10.13 10.04
C VAL A 43 43.96 10.66 8.60
N PHE A 44 45.13 11.19 8.20
CA PHE A 44 45.33 11.68 6.84
C PHE A 44 45.23 10.56 5.81
N ALA A 45 45.81 9.38 6.08
CA ALA A 45 45.72 8.22 5.22
C ALA A 45 44.26 7.74 5.07
N ILE A 46 43.51 7.64 6.18
CA ILE A 46 42.09 7.28 6.16
C ILE A 46 41.28 8.32 5.38
N SER A 47 41.51 9.61 5.61
CA SER A 47 40.84 10.70 4.89
C SER A 47 41.14 10.64 3.39
N LEU A 48 42.38 10.34 3.00
CA LEU A 48 42.77 10.19 1.60
C LEU A 48 42.05 9.01 0.94
N VAL A 49 41.98 7.86 1.62
CA VAL A 49 41.28 6.66 1.14
C VAL A 49 39.78 6.93 0.96
N LEU A 50 39.15 7.63 1.92
CA LEU A 50 37.75 8.03 1.81
C LEU A 50 37.54 9.06 0.69
N SER A 51 38.47 9.99 0.50
CA SER A 51 38.39 11.00 -0.56
C SER A 51 38.54 10.43 -1.96
N PHE A 52 39.19 9.27 -2.12
CA PHE A 52 39.29 8.58 -3.40
C PHE A 52 38.03 7.79 -3.78
N HIS A 53 36.97 7.77 -2.96
CA HIS A 53 35.63 7.41 -3.42
C HIS A 53 35.08 8.52 -4.33
N VAL A 54 35.59 8.57 -5.56
CA VAL A 54 35.02 9.36 -6.63
C VAL A 54 33.85 8.58 -7.18
N ASP A 55 32.63 9.06 -6.92
CA ASP A 55 31.45 8.58 -7.61
C ASP A 55 31.62 8.86 -9.11
N TYR A 56 31.87 7.80 -9.88
CA TYR A 56 31.97 7.88 -11.33
C TYR A 56 30.60 8.25 -11.91
N LEU A 57 30.33 9.54 -12.08
CA LEU A 57 29.27 9.98 -12.97
C LEU A 57 29.72 9.70 -14.42
N PRO A 58 28.92 9.02 -15.25
CA PRO A 58 29.28 8.76 -16.63
C PRO A 58 29.52 10.09 -17.37
N PRO A 59 30.69 10.26 -18.03
CA PRO A 59 31.20 11.56 -18.50
C PRO A 59 30.42 12.17 -19.67
N ASN A 60 29.33 11.55 -20.11
CA ASN A 60 28.61 11.86 -21.33
C ASN A 60 27.10 12.01 -21.12
N MET A 61 26.66 12.57 -19.98
CA MET A 61 25.27 12.96 -19.78
C MET A 61 24.89 14.14 -20.70
N LYS A 62 24.05 13.89 -21.71
CA LYS A 62 23.42 14.92 -22.55
C LYS A 62 21.95 15.07 -22.12
N VAL A 63 21.45 16.29 -22.12
CA VAL A 63 20.04 16.59 -21.83
C VAL A 63 19.15 15.80 -22.80
N GLY A 64 18.17 15.05 -22.27
CA GLY A 64 17.25 14.22 -23.05
C GLY A 64 17.63 12.74 -23.19
N ARG A 65 18.74 12.27 -22.59
CA ARG A 65 19.08 10.83 -22.56
C ARG A 65 18.47 10.14 -21.34
N VAL A 66 17.96 8.92 -21.53
CA VAL A 66 17.51 8.03 -20.45
C VAL A 66 18.68 7.65 -19.54
N ALA A 67 18.47 7.66 -18.23
CA ALA A 67 19.49 7.32 -17.25
C ALA A 67 19.88 5.82 -17.37
N PRO A 68 21.18 5.48 -17.31
CA PRO A 68 21.64 4.11 -17.46
C PRO A 68 21.40 3.23 -16.21
N LYS A 69 21.05 3.84 -15.06
CA LYS A 69 20.81 3.15 -13.81
C LYS A 69 19.69 3.85 -13.04
N ASP A 70 18.78 3.06 -12.49
CA ASP A 70 17.76 3.55 -11.57
C ASP A 70 18.41 3.88 -10.22
N ILE A 71 18.21 5.11 -9.75
CA ILE A 71 18.63 5.54 -8.41
C ILE A 71 17.41 5.43 -7.51
N LYS A 72 17.39 4.41 -6.64
CA LYS A 72 16.35 4.28 -5.61
C LYS A 72 16.67 5.23 -4.44
N SER A 73 15.65 5.91 -3.93
CA SER A 73 15.76 6.73 -2.72
C SER A 73 16.13 5.83 -1.54
N ASP A 74 17.07 6.29 -0.70
CA ASP A 74 17.43 5.62 0.56
C ASP A 74 16.26 5.60 1.56
N GLN A 75 15.35 6.57 1.42
CA GLN A 75 14.13 6.64 2.22
C GLN A 75 12.94 6.15 1.39
N ASN A 76 12.31 5.07 1.87
CA ASN A 76 11.04 4.58 1.35
C ASN A 76 9.91 5.38 2.01
N TYR A 77 9.46 6.45 1.36
CA TYR A 77 8.29 7.20 1.82
C TYR A 77 7.05 6.66 1.12
N GLU A 78 6.27 5.86 1.84
CA GLU A 78 4.98 5.37 1.37
C GLU A 78 3.90 6.38 1.75
N ILE A 79 3.40 7.13 0.77
CA ILE A 79 2.26 8.04 0.96
C ILE A 79 1.00 7.22 0.76
N VAL A 80 0.43 6.73 1.86
CA VAL A 80 -0.86 6.06 1.83
C VAL A 80 -1.96 7.11 1.66
N ASP A 81 -2.66 7.08 0.52
CA ASP A 81 -3.89 7.85 0.34
C ASP A 81 -5.07 7.04 0.90
N GLU A 82 -5.35 7.27 2.19
CA GLU A 82 -6.44 6.62 2.90
C GLU A 82 -7.81 6.91 2.25
N ARG A 83 -7.99 8.10 1.66
CA ARG A 83 -9.27 8.47 1.01
C ARG A 83 -9.48 7.71 -0.29
N ALA A 84 -8.46 7.63 -1.14
CA ALA A 84 -8.54 6.87 -2.38
C ALA A 84 -8.74 5.36 -2.14
N THR A 85 -8.10 4.84 -1.10
CA THR A 85 -8.22 3.43 -0.71
C THR A 85 -9.63 3.09 -0.24
N GLU A 86 -10.24 3.96 0.56
CA GLU A 86 -11.59 3.74 1.06
C GLU A 86 -12.66 3.88 -0.04
N ILE A 87 -12.49 4.83 -0.96
CA ILE A 87 -13.37 4.97 -2.14
C ILE A 87 -13.31 3.69 -2.99
N ASN A 88 -12.11 3.20 -3.31
CA ASN A 88 -11.95 1.97 -4.08
C ASN A 88 -12.53 0.74 -3.38
N ARG A 89 -12.45 0.67 -2.04
CA ARG A 89 -13.08 -0.40 -1.26
C ARG A 89 -14.61 -0.35 -1.38
N GLN A 90 -15.20 0.84 -1.27
CA GLN A 90 -16.65 1.00 -1.39
C GLN A 90 -17.16 0.72 -2.81
N GLU A 91 -16.43 1.14 -3.84
CA GLU A 91 -16.75 0.83 -5.23
C GLU A 91 -16.64 -0.69 -5.50
N ALA A 92 -15.60 -1.33 -4.99
CA ALA A 92 -15.46 -2.78 -5.09
C ALA A 92 -16.63 -3.51 -4.41
N MET A 93 -17.03 -3.10 -3.21
CA MET A 93 -18.19 -3.67 -2.50
C MET A 93 -19.49 -3.52 -3.29
N LYS A 94 -19.73 -2.35 -3.91
CA LYS A 94 -20.93 -2.11 -4.74
C LYS A 94 -20.90 -2.86 -6.07
N SER A 95 -19.71 -3.23 -6.55
CA SER A 95 -19.54 -3.97 -7.81
C SER A 95 -19.76 -5.48 -7.70
N VAL A 96 -19.85 -6.02 -6.48
CA VAL A 96 -20.09 -7.46 -6.28
C VAL A 96 -21.59 -7.75 -6.51
N PRO A 97 -21.94 -8.65 -7.45
CA PRO A 97 -23.33 -9.03 -7.65
C PRO A 97 -23.88 -9.77 -6.42
N PRO A 98 -25.15 -9.54 -6.04
CA PRO A 98 -25.78 -10.26 -4.95
C PRO A 98 -25.83 -11.75 -5.25
N VAL A 99 -25.44 -12.57 -4.28
CA VAL A 99 -25.57 -14.03 -4.34
C VAL A 99 -26.94 -14.38 -3.77
N PHE A 100 -27.83 -14.86 -4.64
CA PHE A 100 -29.15 -15.35 -4.23
C PHE A 100 -29.05 -16.84 -3.89
N ASP A 101 -29.65 -17.22 -2.76
CA ASP A 101 -29.88 -18.63 -2.43
C ASP A 101 -31.26 -19.04 -2.94
N PHE A 102 -31.37 -20.23 -3.52
CA PHE A 102 -32.63 -20.76 -4.03
C PHE A 102 -33.16 -21.80 -3.06
N ASP A 103 -34.25 -21.45 -2.38
CA ASP A 103 -34.95 -22.33 -1.46
C ASP A 103 -36.34 -22.66 -2.02
N GLU A 104 -36.56 -23.94 -2.36
CA GLU A 104 -37.83 -24.45 -2.89
C GLU A 104 -38.96 -24.39 -1.83
N ASN A 105 -38.61 -24.39 -0.55
CA ASN A 105 -39.59 -24.34 0.54
C ASN A 105 -40.23 -22.95 0.68
N VAL A 106 -39.52 -21.90 0.25
CA VAL A 106 -40.02 -20.52 0.30
C VAL A 106 -41.27 -20.35 -0.57
N LEU A 107 -41.41 -21.10 -1.67
CA LEU A 107 -42.60 -21.04 -2.51
C LEU A 107 -43.84 -21.57 -1.77
N ALA A 108 -43.70 -22.70 -1.06
CA ALA A 108 -44.78 -23.27 -0.26
C ALA A 108 -45.12 -22.40 0.96
N GLU A 109 -44.11 -21.78 1.58
CA GLU A 109 -44.30 -20.85 2.70
C GLU A 109 -45.03 -19.56 2.26
N ILE A 110 -44.63 -18.97 1.13
CA ILE A 110 -45.30 -17.79 0.57
C ILE A 110 -46.76 -18.10 0.23
N ASP A 111 -47.04 -19.25 -0.39
CA ASP A 111 -48.40 -19.65 -0.76
C ASP A 111 -49.30 -19.82 0.48
N GLN A 112 -48.78 -20.45 1.54
CA GLN A 112 -49.47 -20.55 2.83
C GLN A 112 -49.70 -19.19 3.47
N ASN A 113 -48.68 -18.33 3.52
CA ASN A 113 -48.77 -17.01 4.12
C ASN A 113 -49.80 -16.11 3.40
N ILE A 114 -49.89 -16.18 2.06
CA ILE A 114 -50.92 -15.47 1.28
C ILE A 114 -52.31 -16.00 1.63
N HIS A 115 -52.48 -17.31 1.69
CA HIS A 115 -53.75 -17.93 2.01
C HIS A 115 -54.23 -17.54 3.41
N GLU A 116 -53.33 -17.59 4.40
CA GLU A 116 -53.61 -17.19 5.78
C GLU A 116 -53.95 -15.70 5.91
N ALA A 117 -53.18 -14.81 5.26
CA ALA A 117 -53.44 -13.37 5.30
C ALA A 117 -54.82 -13.02 4.70
N PHE A 118 -55.20 -13.66 3.60
CA PHE A 118 -56.48 -13.44 2.94
C PHE A 118 -57.64 -14.03 3.75
N GLN A 119 -57.44 -15.18 4.40
CA GLN A 119 -58.42 -15.73 5.35
C GLN A 119 -58.66 -14.78 6.53
N GLN A 120 -57.59 -14.30 7.18
CA GLN A 120 -57.69 -13.37 8.31
C GLN A 120 -58.36 -12.04 7.92
N SER A 121 -58.07 -11.55 6.71
CA SER A 121 -58.68 -10.32 6.17
C SER A 121 -60.18 -10.48 5.92
N ARG A 122 -60.63 -11.62 5.36
CA ARG A 122 -62.05 -11.93 5.19
C ARG A 122 -62.78 -12.05 6.52
N ASP A 123 -62.16 -12.69 7.50
CA ASP A 123 -62.68 -12.79 8.85
C ASP A 123 -62.82 -11.42 9.53
N ALA A 124 -61.87 -10.50 9.30
CA ALA A 124 -61.94 -9.12 9.80
C ALA A 124 -63.08 -8.32 9.15
N ILE A 125 -63.28 -8.47 7.83
CA ILE A 125 -64.42 -7.85 7.11
C ILE A 125 -65.77 -8.31 7.69
N GLN A 126 -65.91 -9.61 7.97
CA GLN A 126 -67.13 -10.16 8.57
C GLN A 126 -67.41 -9.61 9.98
N ARG A 127 -66.36 -9.17 10.69
CA ARG A 127 -66.45 -8.55 12.02
C ARG A 127 -66.66 -7.03 11.98
N LEU A 128 -66.86 -6.44 10.79
CA LEU A 128 -66.95 -4.98 10.55
C LEU A 128 -65.63 -4.24 10.86
N GLY A 129 -64.47 -4.89 10.65
CA GLY A 129 -63.16 -4.25 10.80
C GLY A 129 -62.95 -3.13 9.77
N ASP A 130 -62.23 -2.08 10.19
CA ASP A 130 -61.87 -0.95 9.34
C ASP A 130 -60.70 -1.29 8.40
N ALA A 131 -60.50 -0.49 7.34
CA ALA A 131 -59.43 -0.69 6.36
C ALA A 131 -58.02 -0.68 6.99
N ASP A 132 -57.84 0.05 8.09
CA ASP A 132 -56.59 0.12 8.85
C ASP A 132 -56.24 -1.22 9.51
N GLU A 133 -57.25 -1.94 10.02
CA GLU A 133 -57.07 -3.27 10.64
C GLU A 133 -56.63 -4.31 9.60
N ILE A 134 -57.16 -4.22 8.38
CA ILE A 134 -56.79 -5.09 7.26
C ILE A 134 -55.36 -4.78 6.78
N GLN A 135 -54.97 -3.51 6.75
CA GLN A 135 -53.61 -3.10 6.43
C GLN A 135 -52.60 -3.65 7.46
N ASP A 136 -52.94 -3.61 8.75
CA ASP A 136 -52.12 -4.18 9.81
C ASP A 136 -51.98 -5.70 9.71
N ILE A 137 -53.05 -6.42 9.37
CA ILE A 137 -53.01 -7.88 9.15
C ILE A 137 -52.10 -8.23 7.97
N LEU A 138 -52.23 -7.52 6.85
CA LEU A 138 -51.41 -7.75 5.65
C LEU A 138 -49.92 -7.41 5.91
N LEU A 139 -49.66 -6.39 6.73
CA LEU A 139 -48.32 -6.04 7.17
C LEU A 139 -47.73 -7.11 8.09
N ALA A 140 -48.52 -7.61 9.05
CA ALA A 140 -48.06 -8.62 10.00
C ALA A 140 -47.77 -9.97 9.35
N THR A 141 -48.57 -10.40 8.37
CA THR A 141 -48.45 -11.73 7.75
C THR A 141 -47.55 -11.73 6.51
N LEU A 142 -47.62 -10.70 5.66
CA LEU A 142 -46.87 -10.67 4.40
C LEU A 142 -45.67 -9.70 4.43
N GLY A 143 -45.53 -8.88 5.46
CA GLY A 143 -44.50 -7.84 5.53
C GLY A 143 -44.67 -6.74 4.47
N LEU A 144 -45.85 -6.68 3.84
CA LEU A 144 -46.17 -5.71 2.80
C LEU A 144 -46.92 -4.53 3.43
N GLN A 145 -46.59 -3.31 2.99
CA GLN A 145 -47.38 -2.11 3.28
C GLN A 145 -48.26 -1.81 2.07
N PRO A 146 -49.47 -2.40 1.96
CA PRO A 146 -50.37 -2.12 0.86
C PRO A 146 -50.85 -0.67 0.97
N THR A 147 -50.86 0.05 -0.16
CA THR A 147 -51.41 1.40 -0.23
C THR A 147 -52.94 1.35 -0.06
N ASP A 148 -53.56 2.38 0.49
CA ASP A 148 -55.02 2.42 0.75
C ASP A 148 -55.87 2.11 -0.49
N ASP A 149 -55.41 2.54 -1.67
CA ASP A 149 -56.05 2.20 -2.96
C ASP A 149 -56.01 0.70 -3.27
N GLN A 150 -54.94 0.01 -2.87
CA GLN A 150 -54.80 -1.44 -3.02
C GLN A 150 -55.68 -2.19 -2.03
N VAL A 151 -55.74 -1.74 -0.77
CA VAL A 151 -56.64 -2.32 0.25
C VAL A 151 -58.08 -2.20 -0.22
N LYS A 152 -58.48 -1.04 -0.73
CA LYS A 152 -59.83 -0.82 -1.25
C LYS A 152 -60.15 -1.70 -2.46
N ALA A 153 -59.19 -1.91 -3.36
CA ALA A 153 -59.33 -2.82 -4.50
C ALA A 153 -59.48 -4.28 -4.05
N LEU A 154 -58.71 -4.71 -3.04
CA LEU A 154 -58.78 -6.06 -2.46
C LEU A 154 -60.11 -6.30 -1.73
N MET A 155 -60.62 -5.28 -1.03
CA MET A 155 -61.95 -5.33 -0.42
C MET A 155 -63.07 -5.43 -1.46
N GLN A 156 -62.92 -4.77 -2.62
CA GLN A 156 -63.90 -4.84 -3.71
C GLN A 156 -63.99 -6.22 -4.35
N ASP A 157 -62.89 -6.96 -4.36
CA ASP A 157 -62.80 -8.33 -4.90
C ASP A 157 -62.95 -9.42 -3.82
N GLU A 158 -63.39 -9.04 -2.60
CA GLU A 158 -63.59 -9.92 -1.43
C GLU A 158 -62.39 -10.83 -1.10
N PHE A 159 -61.16 -10.40 -1.42
CA PHE A 159 -59.96 -11.23 -1.30
C PHE A 159 -60.12 -12.59 -2.01
N SER A 160 -60.67 -12.58 -3.23
CA SER A 160 -60.75 -13.75 -4.11
C SER A 160 -59.35 -14.23 -4.50
N VAL A 161 -59.11 -15.54 -4.41
CA VAL A 161 -57.90 -16.18 -4.92
C VAL A 161 -58.31 -16.86 -6.23
N ASP A 162 -58.06 -16.19 -7.36
CA ASP A 162 -58.28 -16.80 -8.67
C ASP A 162 -57.38 -18.04 -8.77
N THR A 163 -58.00 -19.19 -9.01
CA THR A 163 -57.39 -20.54 -8.88
C THR A 163 -56.81 -21.02 -10.20
#